data_AF-A0AA38RFQ3-F1
#
_entry.id   AF-A0AA38RFQ3-F1
#
_cell.length_a   1.000
_cell.length_b   1.000
_cell.length_c   1.000
_cell.angle_alpha   90.00
_cell.angle_beta   90.00
_cell.angle_gamma   90.00
#
_symmetry.space_group_name_H-M   'P 1'
#
loop_
_entity.id
_entity.type
_entity.pdbx_description
1 polymer ?
#
loop_
_entity_poly.entity_id
_entity_poly.type
_entity_poly.pdbx_seq_one_letter_code
_entity_poly.pdbx_strand_id
1 'polypeptide(L)'
;MDRFLVAELRTTRLDKLHDHLWLAGLPLPARPLQRQRMMGRHIYLTERPDEHLVWHRTELLIKPLPDFLLCHMFWTQHLCFDVALYRSAAGLLLSYAWLIGHKGDFILAKEAKLIPDEVEWLEWNEFMKDFLRNVDLETLAQVDRRYRYGELRLSRLNSMTRFLPSMWSRKNFVRGYLSTSTWYQAFFQRNFSWLLATFVFISVVLSAMQVGLATQQLSSSRPFENLSYGAALSAIAAVFLGAGVMWLVWFVLFFYHLLSTISLDRSIRMGRSIKAEKA
;
A
#
# COMPACT_ATOMS: atom_id res chain seq x y z
N MET A 1 -3.84 29.07 3.60
CA MET A 1 -4.94 28.12 3.79
C MET A 1 -4.97 27.10 2.66
N ASP A 2 -4.96 27.52 1.39
CA ASP A 2 -5.19 26.63 0.24
C ASP A 2 -4.16 25.50 0.09
N ARG A 3 -2.86 25.78 0.32
CA ARG A 3 -1.82 24.74 0.30
C ARG A 3 -2.03 23.67 1.37
N PHE A 4 -2.56 24.07 2.53
CA PHE A 4 -2.88 23.13 3.61
C PHE A 4 -4.05 22.24 3.17
N LEU A 5 -5.15 22.82 2.67
CA LEU A 5 -6.32 22.06 2.20
C LEU A 5 -6.00 21.10 1.06
N VAL A 6 -5.16 21.53 0.11
CA VAL A 6 -4.67 20.66 -0.96
C VAL A 6 -3.91 19.48 -0.38
N ALA A 7 -3.00 19.70 0.59
CA ALA A 7 -2.25 18.61 1.21
C ALA A 7 -3.14 17.68 2.05
N GLU A 8 -4.18 18.23 2.69
CA GLU A 8 -5.07 17.55 3.62
C GLU A 8 -6.11 16.67 2.91
N LEU A 9 -6.60 17.12 1.75
CA LEU A 9 -7.74 16.51 1.06
C LEU A 9 -7.37 15.84 -0.28
N ARG A 10 -6.41 16.39 -1.05
CA ARG A 10 -6.18 15.92 -2.43
C ARG A 10 -5.37 14.62 -2.47
N THR A 11 -5.86 13.65 -3.25
CA THR A 11 -5.19 12.36 -3.48
C THR A 11 -4.32 12.37 -4.74
N THR A 12 -3.36 13.29 -4.80
CA THR A 12 -2.59 13.57 -6.03
C THR A 12 -1.84 12.37 -6.60
N ARG A 13 -1.49 11.36 -5.79
CA ARG A 13 -0.82 10.16 -6.28
C ARG A 13 -1.79 9.17 -6.88
N LEU A 14 -2.99 9.06 -6.29
CA LEU A 14 -4.06 8.21 -6.81
C LEU A 14 -4.68 8.80 -8.06
N ASP A 15 -4.71 10.13 -8.19
CA ASP A 15 -5.16 10.82 -9.40
C ASP A 15 -4.39 10.33 -10.64
N LYS A 16 -3.08 10.09 -10.49
CA LYS A 16 -2.20 9.57 -11.56
C LYS A 16 -2.40 8.08 -11.86
N LEU A 17 -3.05 7.36 -10.96
CA LEU A 17 -3.33 5.94 -11.06
C LEU A 17 -4.80 5.66 -11.36
N HIS A 18 -5.63 6.70 -11.48
CA HIS A 18 -7.09 6.59 -11.47
C HIS A 18 -7.62 5.54 -12.45
N ASP A 19 -7.19 5.59 -13.70
CA ASP A 19 -7.66 4.72 -14.78
C ASP A 19 -7.30 3.24 -14.55
N HIS A 20 -6.42 2.96 -13.60
CA HIS A 20 -5.94 1.62 -13.25
C HIS A 20 -6.32 1.20 -11.82
N LEU A 21 -7.03 2.04 -11.04
CA LEU A 21 -7.34 1.75 -9.64
C LEU A 21 -8.17 0.47 -9.45
N TRP A 22 -8.91 0.05 -10.48
CA TRP A 22 -9.63 -1.22 -10.50
C TRP A 22 -8.73 -2.45 -10.28
N LEU A 23 -7.42 -2.36 -10.59
CA LEU A 23 -6.45 -3.40 -10.28
C LEU A 23 -6.12 -3.49 -8.78
N ALA A 24 -6.33 -2.41 -8.03
CA ALA A 24 -6.06 -2.33 -6.59
C ALA A 24 -7.30 -2.48 -5.72
N GLY A 25 -8.49 -2.18 -6.21
CA GLY A 25 -9.74 -2.37 -5.48
C GLY A 25 -10.93 -2.39 -6.41
N LEU A 26 -12.04 -2.98 -5.95
CA LEU A 26 -13.29 -2.95 -6.68
C LEU A 26 -13.96 -1.57 -6.50
N PRO A 27 -14.71 -1.08 -7.50
CA PRO A 27 -15.50 0.15 -7.40
C PRO A 27 -16.74 -0.07 -6.52
N LEU A 28 -16.50 -0.42 -5.26
CA LEU A 28 -17.50 -0.72 -4.25
C LEU A 28 -17.23 0.13 -3.00
N PRO A 29 -18.27 0.46 -2.22
CA PRO A 29 -18.13 1.08 -0.92
C PRO A 29 -17.15 0.32 -0.01
N ALA A 30 -16.47 1.04 0.88
CA ALA A 30 -15.67 0.41 1.92
C ALA A 30 -16.57 -0.39 2.86
N ARG A 31 -16.05 -1.47 3.45
CA ARG A 31 -16.82 -2.20 4.45
C ARG A 31 -16.85 -1.43 5.78
N PRO A 32 -17.96 -1.51 6.55
CA PRO A 32 -18.06 -0.90 7.88
C PRO A 32 -16.97 -1.36 8.84
N LEU A 33 -16.64 -0.53 9.84
CA LEU A 33 -15.55 -0.77 10.81
C LEU A 33 -15.70 -2.10 11.56
N GLN A 34 -16.91 -2.47 11.96
CA GLN A 34 -17.17 -3.76 12.61
C GLN A 34 -16.80 -4.92 11.69
N ARG A 35 -17.09 -4.81 10.38
CA ARG A 35 -16.69 -5.82 9.39
C ARG A 35 -15.17 -5.84 9.19
N GLN A 36 -14.49 -4.69 9.24
CA GLN A 36 -13.03 -4.63 9.25
C GLN A 36 -12.45 -5.42 10.43
N ARG A 37 -12.99 -5.20 11.63
CA ARG A 37 -12.58 -5.90 12.85
C ARG A 37 -12.82 -7.41 12.76
N MET A 38 -13.97 -7.83 12.21
CA MET A 38 -14.27 -9.25 11.97
C MET A 38 -13.30 -9.92 10.98
N MET A 39 -12.74 -9.17 10.03
CA MET A 39 -11.72 -9.67 9.10
C MET A 39 -10.32 -9.71 9.74
N GLY A 40 -10.19 -9.39 11.03
CA GLY A 40 -8.91 -9.32 11.74
C GLY A 40 -8.03 -8.15 11.29
N ARG A 41 -8.64 -7.07 10.76
CA ARG A 41 -7.88 -5.87 10.40
C ARG A 41 -7.70 -4.94 11.61
N HIS A 42 -6.48 -4.52 11.83
CA HIS A 42 -6.06 -3.45 12.73
C HIS A 42 -6.07 -2.13 11.98
N ILE A 43 -6.67 -1.12 12.59
CA ILE A 43 -6.74 0.24 12.06
C ILE A 43 -5.48 0.99 12.48
N TYR A 44 -4.80 1.59 11.51
CA TYR A 44 -3.67 2.48 11.74
C TYR A 44 -4.00 3.86 11.18
N LEU A 45 -3.72 4.89 11.96
CA LEU A 45 -3.98 6.27 11.56
C LEU A 45 -2.93 6.75 10.56
N THR A 46 -3.35 7.55 9.59
CA THR A 46 -2.47 8.24 8.64
C THR A 46 -2.97 9.65 8.40
N GLU A 47 -2.06 10.63 8.28
CA GLU A 47 -2.48 11.99 7.92
C GLU A 47 -2.59 12.20 6.41
N ARG A 48 -2.19 11.22 5.60
CA ARG A 48 -2.10 11.41 4.15
C ARG A 48 -3.39 10.94 3.47
N PRO A 49 -4.10 11.80 2.71
CA PRO A 49 -5.32 11.39 2.02
C PRO A 49 -5.05 10.28 1.01
N ASP A 50 -3.85 10.25 0.42
CA ASP A 50 -3.39 9.19 -0.49
C ASP A 50 -3.33 7.79 0.15
N GLU A 51 -3.32 7.71 1.48
CA GLU A 51 -3.20 6.47 2.26
C GLU A 51 -4.55 6.01 2.84
N HIS A 52 -5.56 6.88 2.82
CA HIS A 52 -6.88 6.57 3.35
C HIS A 52 -7.51 5.37 2.61
N LEU A 53 -8.00 4.40 3.39
CA LEU A 53 -8.53 3.10 2.95
C LEU A 53 -7.56 2.20 2.19
N VAL A 54 -6.25 2.41 2.33
CA VAL A 54 -5.24 1.50 1.81
C VAL A 54 -4.98 0.40 2.84
N TRP A 55 -5.00 -0.86 2.41
CA TRP A 55 -4.77 -2.00 3.30
C TRP A 55 -3.69 -2.95 2.81
N HIS A 56 -3.05 -3.62 3.76
CA HIS A 56 -2.04 -4.65 3.52
C HIS A 56 -2.08 -5.70 4.62
N ARG A 57 -2.29 -6.98 4.25
CA ARG A 57 -2.45 -8.08 5.22
C ARG A 57 -3.60 -7.79 6.20
N THR A 58 -3.28 -7.57 7.47
CA THR A 58 -4.19 -7.24 8.57
C THR A 58 -4.15 -5.76 8.92
N GLU A 59 -3.48 -4.91 8.14
CA GLU A 59 -3.33 -3.48 8.43
C GLU A 59 -4.24 -2.68 7.49
N LEU A 60 -5.08 -1.80 8.04
CA LEU A 60 -5.91 -0.85 7.29
C LEU A 60 -5.55 0.56 7.72
N LEU A 61 -5.10 1.38 6.75
CA LEU A 61 -4.79 2.78 6.98
C LEU A 61 -6.06 3.62 6.83
N ILE A 62 -6.37 4.43 7.84
CA ILE A 62 -7.51 5.34 7.81
C ILE A 62 -7.02 6.73 8.24
N LYS A 63 -7.28 7.72 7.40
CA LYS A 63 -7.12 9.12 7.77
C LYS A 63 -8.26 9.57 8.69
N PRO A 64 -7.97 10.08 9.92
CA PRO A 64 -8.97 10.70 10.80
C PRO A 64 -9.76 11.78 10.08
N LEU A 65 -11.02 11.95 10.45
CA LEU A 65 -11.89 12.94 9.84
C LEU A 65 -11.50 14.33 10.35
N PRO A 66 -11.08 15.26 9.48
CA PRO A 66 -10.77 16.60 9.94
C PRO A 66 -12.01 17.33 10.43
N ASP A 67 -11.96 17.92 11.63
CA ASP A 67 -13.09 18.56 12.31
C ASP A 67 -13.75 19.65 11.47
N PHE A 68 -12.96 20.37 10.67
CA PHE A 68 -13.46 21.42 9.79
C PHE A 68 -14.44 20.90 8.73
N LEU A 69 -14.42 19.59 8.40
CA LEU A 69 -15.41 18.99 7.51
C LEU A 69 -16.78 18.82 8.15
N LEU A 70 -16.89 18.92 9.48
CA LEU A 70 -18.16 18.93 10.21
C LEU A 70 -18.76 20.34 10.34
N CYS A 71 -18.03 21.39 9.91
CA CYS A 71 -18.44 22.77 10.06
C CYS A 71 -18.99 23.35 8.74
N HIS A 72 -20.30 23.58 8.63
CA HIS A 72 -20.92 24.14 7.43
C HIS A 72 -20.31 25.49 6.99
N MET A 73 -19.96 26.37 7.93
CA MET A 73 -19.30 27.65 7.59
C MET A 73 -17.95 27.44 6.90
N PHE A 74 -17.21 26.40 7.27
CA PHE A 74 -15.93 26.09 6.63
C PHE A 74 -16.13 25.67 5.17
N TRP A 75 -17.15 24.86 4.90
CA TRP A 75 -17.50 24.45 3.54
C TRP A 75 -17.79 25.66 2.65
N THR A 76 -18.68 26.54 3.10
CA THR A 76 -19.09 27.70 2.30
C THR A 76 -17.96 28.70 2.09
N GLN A 77 -17.03 28.83 3.04
CA GLN A 77 -15.92 29.77 2.93
C GLN A 77 -14.71 29.24 2.15
N HIS A 78 -14.42 27.94 2.24
CA HIS A 78 -13.14 27.39 1.78
C HIS A 78 -13.23 26.23 0.76
N LEU A 79 -14.36 25.51 0.69
CA LEU A 79 -14.47 24.32 -0.14
C LEU A 79 -15.38 24.51 -1.35
N CYS A 80 -16.55 25.14 -1.17
CA CYS A 80 -17.57 25.23 -2.22
C CYS A 80 -17.14 25.98 -3.49
N PHE A 81 -16.16 26.89 -3.40
CA PHE A 81 -15.65 27.64 -4.54
C PHE A 81 -14.58 26.89 -5.35
N ASP A 82 -13.99 25.83 -4.79
CA ASP A 82 -12.99 25.00 -5.45
C ASP A 82 -13.56 23.59 -5.67
N VAL A 83 -13.93 23.30 -6.93
CA VAL A 83 -14.52 22.02 -7.33
C VAL A 83 -13.62 20.82 -6.96
N ALA A 84 -12.30 20.98 -7.03
CA ALA A 84 -11.37 19.89 -6.74
C ALA A 84 -11.27 19.62 -5.22
N LEU A 85 -11.26 20.67 -4.39
CA LEU A 85 -11.28 20.53 -2.93
C LEU A 85 -12.64 20.04 -2.43
N TYR A 86 -13.73 20.60 -2.94
CA TYR A 86 -15.09 20.15 -2.62
C TYR A 86 -15.25 18.65 -2.89
N ARG A 87 -14.87 18.19 -4.09
CA ARG A 87 -14.97 16.78 -4.47
C ARG A 87 -14.14 15.86 -3.57
N SER A 88 -12.93 16.29 -3.20
CA SER A 88 -12.08 15.52 -2.30
C SER A 88 -12.64 15.48 -0.87
N ALA A 89 -13.14 16.60 -0.34
CA ALA A 89 -13.79 16.67 0.96
C ALA A 89 -15.06 15.81 1.01
N ALA A 90 -15.93 15.92 0.01
CA ALA A 90 -17.15 15.13 -0.10
C ALA A 90 -16.82 13.63 -0.22
N GLY A 91 -15.79 13.28 -0.99
CA GLY A 91 -15.32 11.90 -1.09
C GLY A 91 -14.82 11.35 0.26
N LEU A 92 -14.07 12.15 1.04
CA LEU A 92 -13.62 11.75 2.37
C LEU A 92 -14.80 11.59 3.35
N LEU A 93 -15.81 12.46 3.32
CA LEU A 93 -17.02 12.25 4.13
C LEU A 93 -17.79 11.00 3.69
N LEU A 94 -17.89 10.75 2.39
CA LEU A 94 -18.55 9.57 1.85
C LEU A 94 -17.88 8.27 2.34
N SER A 95 -16.56 8.24 2.44
CA SER A 95 -15.88 7.05 2.98
C SER A 95 -16.23 6.80 4.44
N TYR A 96 -16.46 7.84 5.23
CA TYR A 96 -16.92 7.73 6.61
C TYR A 96 -18.38 7.27 6.71
N ALA A 97 -19.25 7.65 5.78
CA ALA A 97 -20.60 7.10 5.69
C ALA A 97 -20.60 5.58 5.44
N TRP A 98 -19.60 5.06 4.72
CA TRP A 98 -19.42 3.61 4.53
C TRP A 98 -18.83 2.92 5.76
N LEU A 99 -17.86 3.56 6.42
CA LEU A 99 -17.17 3.01 7.58
C LEU A 99 -18.08 2.98 8.82
N ILE A 100 -18.93 3.99 9.00
CA ILE A 100 -19.74 4.21 10.19
C ILE A 100 -21.23 4.13 9.84
N GLY A 101 -21.71 2.90 9.57
CA GLY A 101 -23.11 2.64 9.21
C GLY A 101 -24.01 2.37 10.41
N HIS A 102 -23.45 1.87 11.51
CA HIS A 102 -24.21 1.51 12.71
C HIS A 102 -23.59 2.08 13.99
N LYS A 103 -24.37 2.11 15.08
CA LYS A 103 -23.90 2.55 16.41
C LYS A 103 -22.66 1.77 16.89
N GLY A 104 -22.56 0.49 16.53
CA GLY A 104 -21.36 -0.31 16.80
C GLY A 104 -20.12 0.23 16.08
N ASP A 105 -20.23 0.58 14.80
CA ASP A 105 -19.13 1.19 14.05
C ASP A 105 -18.75 2.56 14.62
N PHE A 106 -19.72 3.34 15.09
CA PHE A 106 -19.48 4.65 15.70
C PHE A 106 -18.64 4.53 16.97
N ILE A 107 -18.96 3.58 17.84
CA ILE A 107 -18.15 3.31 19.03
C ILE A 107 -16.72 2.93 18.63
N LEU A 108 -16.55 2.06 17.62
CA LEU A 108 -15.22 1.69 17.10
C LEU A 108 -14.46 2.89 16.51
N ALA A 109 -15.17 3.81 15.84
CA ALA A 109 -14.56 5.02 15.30
C ALA A 109 -14.03 5.94 16.41
N LYS A 110 -14.78 6.08 17.50
CA LYS A 110 -14.37 6.86 18.69
C LYS A 110 -13.17 6.20 19.39
N GLU A 111 -13.23 4.88 19.61
CA GLU A 111 -12.11 4.10 20.17
C GLU A 111 -10.82 4.29 19.35
N ALA A 112 -10.95 4.29 18.02
CA ALA A 112 -9.83 4.46 17.10
C ALA A 112 -9.45 5.94 16.84
N LYS A 113 -10.11 6.92 17.49
CA LYS A 113 -9.89 8.36 17.29
C LYS A 113 -10.02 8.81 15.83
N LEU A 114 -10.98 8.23 15.11
CA LEU A 114 -11.27 8.53 13.71
C LEU A 114 -12.22 9.72 13.53
N ILE A 115 -12.97 10.07 14.57
CA ILE A 115 -13.91 11.20 14.63
C ILE A 115 -13.76 11.91 15.99
N PRO A 116 -14.19 13.17 16.12
CA PRO A 116 -14.03 13.94 17.35
C PRO A 116 -14.75 13.31 18.56
N ASP A 117 -14.19 13.49 19.75
CA ASP A 117 -14.73 12.92 21.00
C ASP A 117 -16.02 13.60 21.46
N GLU A 118 -16.32 14.78 20.93
CA GLU A 118 -17.49 15.60 21.26
C GLU A 118 -18.74 15.21 20.46
N VAL A 119 -18.56 14.61 19.28
CA VAL A 119 -19.68 14.22 18.42
C VAL A 119 -20.43 13.05 19.04
N GLU A 120 -21.75 13.18 19.15
CA GLU A 120 -22.65 12.13 19.61
C GLU A 120 -23.26 11.33 18.45
N TRP A 121 -23.73 10.11 18.72
CA TRP A 121 -24.28 9.22 17.68
C TRP A 121 -25.48 9.83 16.94
N LEU A 122 -26.36 10.54 17.66
CA LEU A 122 -27.53 11.15 17.06
C LEU A 122 -27.14 12.27 16.10
N GLU A 123 -26.21 13.13 16.51
CA GLU A 123 -25.68 14.23 15.70
C GLU A 123 -24.97 13.69 14.45
N TRP A 124 -24.16 12.64 14.59
CA TRP A 124 -23.51 11.96 13.48
C TRP A 124 -24.51 11.44 12.46
N ASN A 125 -25.57 10.77 12.94
CA ASN A 125 -26.59 10.18 12.07
C ASN A 125 -27.41 11.25 11.34
N GLU A 126 -27.77 12.35 12.02
CA GLU A 126 -28.45 13.49 11.39
C GLU A 126 -27.57 14.17 10.35
N PHE A 127 -26.30 14.43 10.69
CA PHE A 127 -25.32 15.01 9.78
C PHE A 127 -25.10 14.14 8.53
N MET A 128 -24.86 12.83 8.70
CA MET A 128 -24.65 11.93 7.56
C MET A 128 -25.91 11.76 6.71
N LYS A 129 -27.09 11.77 7.32
CA LYS A 129 -28.36 11.75 6.58
C LYS A 129 -28.54 12.99 5.73
N ASP A 130 -28.19 14.17 6.23
CA ASP A 130 -28.25 15.41 5.45
C ASP A 130 -27.21 15.43 4.33
N PHE A 131 -25.96 15.05 4.63
CA PHE A 131 -24.90 14.93 3.63
C PHE A 131 -25.27 13.98 2.48
N LEU A 132 -25.75 12.77 2.79
CA LEU A 132 -26.07 11.74 1.79
C LEU A 132 -27.26 12.12 0.89
N ARG A 133 -28.16 13.02 1.33
CA ARG A 133 -29.23 13.56 0.45
C ARG A 133 -28.67 14.40 -0.70
N ASN A 134 -27.48 14.98 -0.51
CA ASN A 134 -26.84 15.87 -1.46
C ASN A 134 -25.78 15.16 -2.33
N VAL A 135 -25.56 13.85 -2.13
CA VAL A 135 -24.62 13.05 -2.92
C VAL A 135 -25.38 12.01 -3.72
N ASP A 136 -25.18 12.00 -5.04
CA ASP A 136 -25.71 10.95 -5.90
C ASP A 136 -24.85 9.68 -5.75
N LEU A 137 -25.39 8.69 -5.05
CA LEU A 137 -24.72 7.43 -4.77
C LEU A 137 -24.60 6.49 -5.98
N GLU A 138 -25.37 6.73 -7.05
CA GLU A 138 -25.29 5.92 -8.26
C GLU A 138 -24.15 6.41 -9.16
N THR A 139 -24.06 7.72 -9.38
CA THR A 139 -23.06 8.29 -10.30
C THR A 139 -21.76 8.73 -9.62
N LEU A 140 -21.82 9.09 -8.33
CA LEU A 140 -20.70 9.65 -7.57
C LEU A 140 -20.01 10.82 -8.29
N ALA A 141 -20.78 11.63 -9.02
CA ALA A 141 -20.27 12.75 -9.82
C ALA A 141 -19.77 13.93 -8.96
N GLN A 142 -20.28 14.05 -7.73
CA GLN A 142 -19.96 15.11 -6.77
C GLN A 142 -18.71 14.81 -5.93
N VAL A 143 -18.13 13.60 -6.04
CA VAL A 143 -16.95 13.19 -5.26
C VAL A 143 -15.72 12.99 -6.14
N ASP A 144 -14.55 13.09 -5.54
CA ASP A 144 -13.30 12.83 -6.24
C ASP A 144 -13.26 11.37 -6.71
N ARG A 145 -12.72 11.14 -7.92
CA ARG A 145 -12.79 9.83 -8.57
C ARG A 145 -12.07 8.74 -7.78
N ARG A 146 -11.16 9.09 -6.86
CA ARG A 146 -10.56 8.15 -5.89
C ARG A 146 -11.62 7.46 -5.03
N TYR A 147 -12.65 8.19 -4.62
CA TYR A 147 -13.73 7.72 -3.75
C TYR A 147 -14.87 7.03 -4.52
N ARG A 148 -14.61 6.58 -5.76
CA ARG A 148 -15.40 5.52 -6.40
C ARG A 148 -14.98 4.13 -5.93
N TYR A 149 -13.81 4.05 -5.28
CA TYR A 149 -13.24 2.83 -4.74
C TYR A 149 -13.12 2.97 -3.24
N GLY A 150 -13.67 2.02 -2.47
CA GLY A 150 -13.43 1.95 -1.04
C GLY A 150 -12.01 1.51 -0.73
N GLU A 151 -11.87 0.23 -0.41
CA GLU A 151 -10.62 -0.38 0.03
C GLU A 151 -9.65 -0.62 -1.13
N LEU A 152 -8.43 -0.10 -1.04
CA LEU A 152 -7.37 -0.36 -2.02
C LEU A 152 -6.26 -1.22 -1.43
N ARG A 153 -5.86 -2.26 -2.17
CA ARG A 153 -4.79 -3.17 -1.75
C ARG A 153 -3.41 -2.57 -2.06
N LEU A 154 -2.61 -2.36 -1.02
CA LEU A 154 -1.26 -1.78 -1.14
C LEU A 154 -0.35 -2.57 -2.08
N SER A 155 -0.43 -3.90 -2.08
CA SER A 155 0.44 -4.71 -2.94
C SER A 155 0.21 -4.42 -4.43
N ARG A 156 -1.04 -4.10 -4.82
CA ARG A 156 -1.41 -3.75 -6.20
C ARG A 156 -1.03 -2.32 -6.51
N LEU A 157 -1.26 -1.39 -5.59
CA LEU A 157 -0.78 0.00 -5.70
C LEU A 157 0.74 0.06 -5.87
N ASN A 158 1.49 -0.76 -5.13
CA ASN A 158 2.94 -0.88 -5.27
C ASN A 158 3.33 -1.34 -6.67
N SER A 159 2.72 -2.40 -7.20
CA SER A 159 3.00 -2.86 -8.56
C SER A 159 2.69 -1.77 -9.59
N MET A 160 1.52 -1.13 -9.50
CA MET A 160 1.14 -0.05 -10.41
C MET A 160 2.11 1.13 -10.36
N THR A 161 2.49 1.56 -9.16
CA THR A 161 3.45 2.67 -8.96
C THR A 161 4.83 2.34 -9.52
N ARG A 162 5.23 1.06 -9.51
CA ARG A 162 6.53 0.61 -10.02
C ARG A 162 6.56 0.49 -11.53
N PHE A 163 5.46 0.07 -12.16
CA PHE A 163 5.48 -0.37 -13.56
C PHE A 163 4.64 0.48 -14.51
N LEU A 164 3.69 1.29 -14.03
CA LEU A 164 2.89 2.13 -14.92
C LEU A 164 3.70 3.35 -15.40
N PRO A 165 3.61 3.71 -16.69
CA PRO A 165 4.29 4.88 -17.25
C PRO A 165 3.97 6.18 -16.51
N SER A 166 2.72 6.38 -16.08
CA SER A 166 2.26 7.62 -15.42
C SER A 166 2.96 7.92 -14.08
N MET A 167 3.54 6.89 -13.46
CA MET A 167 4.21 6.97 -12.17
C MET A 167 5.67 6.48 -12.23
N TRP A 168 6.17 6.15 -13.41
CA TRP A 168 7.50 5.57 -13.57
C TRP A 168 8.59 6.56 -13.12
N SER A 169 9.40 6.11 -12.16
CA SER A 169 10.60 6.81 -11.71
C SER A 169 11.49 5.82 -10.98
N ARG A 170 12.82 5.98 -11.05
CA ARG A 170 13.77 5.18 -10.24
C ARG A 170 13.37 5.16 -8.75
N LYS A 171 12.86 6.29 -8.24
CA LYS A 171 12.39 6.40 -6.86
C LYS A 171 11.15 5.57 -6.58
N ASN A 172 10.18 5.61 -7.48
CA ASN A 172 8.92 4.88 -7.34
C ASN A 172 9.10 3.38 -7.58
N PHE A 173 10.04 2.99 -8.44
CA PHE A 173 10.43 1.60 -8.64
C PHE A 173 10.93 0.95 -7.34
N VAL A 174 11.82 1.63 -6.61
CA VAL A 174 12.37 1.11 -5.35
C VAL A 174 11.35 1.23 -4.21
N ARG A 175 10.78 2.42 -4.00
CA ARG A 175 9.94 2.71 -2.81
C ARG A 175 8.50 2.19 -2.93
N GLY A 176 7.98 2.00 -4.15
CA GLY A 176 6.59 1.66 -4.38
C GLY A 176 5.62 2.81 -4.05
N TYR A 177 4.37 2.45 -3.79
CA TYR A 177 3.32 3.38 -3.41
C TYR A 177 3.52 3.85 -1.96
N LEU A 178 3.59 2.94 -1.00
CA LEU A 178 3.97 3.31 0.38
C LEU A 178 5.35 2.82 0.69
N SER A 179 6.15 3.72 1.28
CA SER A 179 7.46 3.41 1.80
C SER A 179 7.30 2.63 3.09
N THR A 180 6.92 1.36 2.99
CA THR A 180 7.06 0.41 4.11
C THR A 180 8.55 0.31 4.46
N SER A 181 8.87 0.02 5.73
CA SER A 181 10.24 -0.15 6.19
C SER A 181 11.02 -1.04 5.20
N THR A 182 11.98 -0.43 4.50
CA THR A 182 12.85 -1.10 3.53
C THR A 182 13.93 -1.91 4.22
N TRP A 183 13.73 -2.27 5.50
CA TRP A 183 14.69 -3.06 6.25
C TRP A 183 14.94 -4.36 5.50
N TYR A 184 16.19 -4.52 5.07
CA TYR A 184 16.65 -5.66 4.29
C TYR A 184 16.20 -6.97 4.93
N GLN A 185 16.22 -7.06 6.27
CA GLN A 185 15.76 -8.23 7.01
C GLN A 185 14.31 -8.62 6.68
N ALA A 186 13.37 -7.68 6.66
CA ALA A 186 11.96 -7.98 6.37
C ALA A 186 11.75 -8.40 4.91
N PHE A 187 12.51 -7.81 3.98
CA PHE A 187 12.52 -8.22 2.58
C PHE A 187 13.12 -9.63 2.42
N PHE A 188 14.28 -9.89 3.01
CA PHE A 188 14.97 -11.18 2.89
C PHE A 188 14.23 -12.29 3.61
N GLN A 189 13.75 -12.08 4.83
CA GLN A 189 12.94 -13.09 5.55
C GLN A 189 11.74 -13.54 4.71
N ARG A 190 11.04 -12.60 4.07
CA ARG A 190 9.86 -12.90 3.25
C ARG A 190 10.18 -13.70 1.99
N ASN A 191 11.33 -13.46 1.36
CA ASN A 191 11.75 -14.18 0.15
C ASN A 191 12.50 -15.49 0.48
N PHE A 192 13.18 -15.55 1.63
CA PHE A 192 13.97 -16.70 2.08
C PHE A 192 13.08 -17.91 2.37
N SER A 193 11.86 -17.73 2.88
CA SER A 193 10.94 -18.86 3.13
C SER A 193 10.64 -19.68 1.87
N TRP A 194 10.43 -19.02 0.73
CA TRP A 194 10.19 -19.72 -0.54
C TRP A 194 11.46 -20.40 -1.05
N LEU A 195 12.61 -19.73 -0.95
CA LEU A 195 13.90 -20.32 -1.33
C LEU A 195 14.24 -21.55 -0.49
N LEU A 196 13.97 -21.51 0.81
CA LEU A 196 14.15 -22.63 1.72
C LEU A 196 13.23 -23.80 1.34
N ALA A 197 11.96 -23.54 1.03
CA ALA A 197 11.03 -24.58 0.59
C ALA A 197 11.51 -25.25 -0.72
N THR A 198 11.96 -24.46 -1.71
CA THR A 198 12.54 -24.98 -2.95
C THR A 198 13.82 -25.77 -2.69
N PHE A 199 14.71 -25.29 -1.82
CA PHE A 199 15.93 -25.98 -1.44
C PHE A 199 15.64 -27.34 -0.79
N VAL A 200 14.71 -27.39 0.17
CA VAL A 200 14.30 -28.64 0.83
C VAL A 200 13.74 -29.63 -0.19
N PHE A 201 12.87 -29.17 -1.09
CA PHE A 201 12.30 -30.02 -2.14
C PHE A 201 13.39 -30.60 -3.07
N ILE A 202 14.29 -29.75 -3.57
CA ILE A 202 15.41 -30.18 -4.43
C ILE A 202 16.32 -31.16 -3.67
N SER A 203 16.62 -30.89 -2.39
CA SER A 203 17.44 -31.77 -1.56
C SER A 203 16.81 -33.15 -1.41
N VAL A 204 15.50 -33.23 -1.16
CA VAL A 204 14.78 -34.52 -1.04
C VAL A 204 14.84 -35.30 -2.35
N VAL A 205 14.60 -34.63 -3.49
CA VAL A 205 14.68 -35.26 -4.82
C VAL A 205 16.09 -35.78 -5.10
N LEU A 206 17.12 -34.96 -4.85
CA LEU A 206 18.51 -35.37 -5.03
C LEU A 206 18.91 -36.53 -4.10
N SER A 207 18.46 -36.52 -2.85
CA SER A 207 18.69 -37.64 -1.92
C SER A 207 18.00 -38.92 -2.39
N ALA A 208 16.76 -38.84 -2.92
CA ALA A 208 16.08 -39.98 -3.49
C ALA A 208 16.81 -40.51 -4.75
N MET A 209 17.35 -39.62 -5.59
CA MET A 209 18.20 -39.99 -6.73
C MET A 209 19.49 -40.68 -6.28
N GLN A 210 20.13 -40.20 -5.20
CA GLN A 210 21.30 -40.84 -4.62
C GLN A 210 21.01 -42.28 -4.16
N VAL A 211 19.85 -42.51 -3.53
CA VAL A 211 19.40 -43.86 -3.17
C VAL A 211 19.18 -44.72 -4.42
N GLY A 212 18.55 -44.16 -5.47
CA GLY A 212 18.38 -44.85 -6.75
C GLY A 212 19.71 -45.28 -7.37
N LEU A 213 20.69 -44.38 -7.42
CA LEU A 213 22.04 -44.67 -7.92
C LEU A 213 22.81 -45.69 -7.07
N ALA A 214 22.42 -45.90 -5.80
CA ALA A 214 23.02 -46.93 -4.96
C ALA A 214 22.44 -48.34 -5.23
N THR A 215 21.31 -48.45 -5.92
CA THR A 215 20.69 -49.75 -6.26
C THR A 215 21.20 -50.28 -7.60
N GLN A 216 21.50 -51.58 -7.68
CA GLN A 216 21.95 -52.22 -8.94
C GLN A 216 20.94 -52.10 -10.10
N GLN A 217 19.64 -52.04 -9.78
CA GLN A 217 18.56 -51.95 -10.78
C GLN A 217 18.58 -50.63 -11.55
N LEU A 218 18.84 -49.51 -10.87
CA LEU A 218 18.83 -48.18 -11.47
C LEU A 218 20.23 -47.71 -11.86
N SER A 219 21.26 -48.07 -11.10
CA SER A 219 22.65 -47.66 -11.37
C SER A 219 23.24 -48.28 -12.63
N SER A 220 22.77 -49.47 -13.02
CA SER A 220 23.17 -50.12 -14.27
C SER A 220 22.57 -49.48 -15.53
N SER A 221 21.58 -48.58 -15.36
CA SER A 221 20.94 -47.90 -16.48
C SER A 221 21.61 -46.54 -16.77
N ARG A 222 22.41 -46.50 -17.84
CA ARG A 222 23.07 -45.25 -18.34
C ARG A 222 22.13 -44.05 -18.48
N PRO A 223 20.87 -44.18 -18.93
CA PRO A 223 19.94 -43.04 -18.99
C PRO A 223 19.66 -42.43 -17.62
N PHE A 224 19.53 -43.24 -16.58
CA PHE A 224 19.27 -42.78 -15.21
C PHE A 224 20.51 -42.14 -14.57
N GLU A 225 21.69 -42.69 -14.84
CA GLU A 225 22.96 -42.12 -14.43
C GLU A 225 23.17 -40.72 -15.04
N ASN A 226 22.98 -40.57 -16.35
CA ASN A 226 23.08 -39.28 -17.04
C ASN A 226 22.04 -38.26 -16.54
N LEU A 227 20.80 -38.71 -16.28
CA LEU A 227 19.76 -37.86 -15.73
C LEU A 227 20.14 -37.34 -14.34
N SER A 228 20.68 -38.22 -13.50
CA SER A 228 21.08 -37.88 -12.13
C SER A 228 22.28 -36.93 -12.11
N TYR A 229 23.26 -37.13 -13.00
CA TYR A 229 24.37 -36.19 -13.20
C TYR A 229 23.88 -34.81 -13.66
N GLY A 230 23.01 -34.76 -14.67
CA GLY A 230 22.43 -33.51 -15.17
C GLY A 230 21.59 -32.79 -14.12
N ALA A 231 20.79 -33.52 -13.34
CA ALA A 231 20.00 -32.98 -12.25
C ALA A 231 20.88 -32.39 -11.14
N ALA A 232 21.97 -33.07 -10.77
CA ALA A 232 22.92 -32.59 -9.77
C ALA A 232 23.61 -31.28 -10.21
N LEU A 233 24.14 -31.24 -11.44
CA LEU A 233 24.74 -30.01 -12.00
C LEU A 233 23.73 -28.86 -12.07
N SER A 234 22.50 -29.14 -12.51
CA SER A 234 21.44 -28.14 -12.61
C SER A 234 21.06 -27.58 -11.25
N ALA A 235 20.97 -28.43 -10.22
CA ALA A 235 20.69 -28.00 -8.86
C ALA A 235 21.81 -27.12 -8.29
N ILE A 236 23.07 -27.49 -8.50
CA ILE A 236 24.22 -26.67 -8.11
C ILE A 236 24.16 -25.30 -8.80
N ALA A 237 23.96 -25.29 -10.13
CA ALA A 237 23.84 -24.06 -10.89
C ALA A 237 22.67 -23.18 -10.41
N ALA A 238 21.52 -23.78 -10.09
CA ALA A 238 20.36 -23.07 -9.57
C ALA A 238 20.62 -22.40 -8.22
N VAL A 239 21.36 -23.06 -7.31
CA VAL A 239 21.74 -22.48 -6.02
C VAL A 239 22.67 -21.27 -6.21
N PHE A 240 23.71 -21.40 -7.05
CA PHE A 240 24.61 -20.29 -7.33
C PHE A 240 23.90 -19.13 -8.05
N LEU A 241 23.02 -19.42 -9.00
CA LEU A 241 22.21 -18.41 -9.68
C LEU A 241 21.31 -17.68 -8.68
N GLY A 242 20.60 -18.41 -7.81
CA GLY A 242 19.75 -17.83 -6.78
C GLY A 242 20.52 -16.93 -5.82
N ALA A 243 21.64 -17.41 -5.28
CA ALA A 243 22.52 -16.64 -4.40
C ALA A 243 23.09 -15.40 -5.11
N GLY A 244 23.52 -15.54 -6.37
CA GLY A 244 24.04 -14.45 -7.20
C GLY A 244 23.00 -13.38 -7.47
N VAL A 245 21.76 -13.77 -7.80
CA VAL A 245 20.63 -12.83 -7.98
C VAL A 245 20.32 -12.11 -6.67
N MET A 246 20.30 -12.81 -5.54
CA MET A 246 20.06 -12.18 -4.23
C MET A 246 21.16 -11.18 -3.88
N TRP A 247 22.43 -11.54 -4.09
CA TRP A 247 23.57 -10.67 -3.86
C TRP A 247 23.51 -9.44 -4.78
N LEU A 248 23.19 -9.62 -6.06
CA LEU A 248 23.03 -8.53 -7.01
C LEU A 248 21.91 -7.57 -6.60
N VAL A 249 20.74 -8.10 -6.22
CA VAL A 249 19.61 -7.28 -5.73
C VAL A 249 20.02 -6.50 -4.49
N TRP A 250 20.69 -7.15 -3.54
CA TRP A 250 21.21 -6.48 -2.34
C TRP A 250 22.19 -5.37 -2.69
N PHE A 251 23.17 -5.66 -3.54
CA PHE A 251 24.21 -4.74 -3.97
C PHE A 251 23.61 -3.50 -4.65
N VAL A 252 22.70 -3.69 -5.62
CA VAL A 252 22.01 -2.60 -6.31
C VAL A 252 21.21 -1.74 -5.33
N LEU A 253 20.45 -2.35 -4.43
CA LEU A 253 19.68 -1.62 -3.41
C LEU A 253 20.59 -0.85 -2.46
N PHE A 254 21.72 -1.45 -2.02
CA PHE A 254 22.67 -0.83 -1.11
C PHE A 254 23.24 0.46 -1.72
N PHE A 255 23.76 0.37 -2.94
CA PHE A 255 24.30 1.55 -3.63
C PHE A 255 23.21 2.57 -3.95
N TYR A 256 22.01 2.14 -4.33
CA TYR A 256 20.89 3.06 -4.55
C TYR A 256 20.54 3.85 -3.27
N HIS A 257 20.41 3.18 -2.13
CA HIS A 257 20.10 3.82 -0.86
C HIS A 257 21.25 4.73 -0.38
N LEU A 258 22.50 4.31 -0.53
CA LEU A 258 23.68 5.11 -0.20
C LEU A 258 23.74 6.39 -1.04
N LEU A 259 23.67 6.27 -2.37
CA LEU A 259 23.69 7.41 -3.28
C LEU A 259 22.49 8.34 -3.10
N SER A 260 21.29 7.77 -2.87
CA SER A 260 20.10 8.56 -2.57
C SER A 260 20.24 9.36 -1.27
N THR A 261 20.93 8.81 -0.27
CA THR A 261 21.14 9.47 1.02
C THR A 261 22.16 10.60 0.89
N ILE A 262 23.29 10.34 0.21
CA ILE A 262 24.33 11.35 -0.07
C ILE A 262 23.74 12.51 -0.88
N SER A 263 22.98 12.21 -1.94
CA SER A 263 22.34 13.23 -2.78
C SER A 263 21.34 14.08 -2.00
N LEU A 264 20.56 13.46 -1.11
CA LEU A 264 19.57 14.17 -0.29
C LEU A 264 20.25 15.07 0.75
N ASP A 265 21.27 14.57 1.46
CA ASP A 265 22.03 15.35 2.44
C ASP A 265 22.70 16.57 1.79
N ARG A 266 23.37 16.39 0.64
CA ARG A 266 23.96 17.50 -0.12
C ARG A 266 22.90 18.54 -0.51
N SER A 267 21.76 18.10 -1.04
CA SER A 267 20.68 19.00 -1.47
C SER A 267 20.10 19.81 -0.30
N ILE A 268 19.91 19.18 0.86
CA ILE A 268 19.40 19.85 2.06
C ILE A 268 20.42 20.84 2.61
N ARG A 269 21.70 20.46 2.69
CA ARG A 269 22.78 21.35 3.16
C ARG A 269 22.90 22.60 2.30
N MET A 270 22.93 22.44 0.97
CA MET A 270 22.94 23.57 0.03
C MET A 270 21.69 24.44 0.17
N GLY A 271 20.50 23.83 0.31
CA GLY A 271 19.26 24.58 0.51
C GLY A 271 19.25 25.39 1.82
N ARG A 272 19.89 24.87 2.88
CA ARG A 272 20.04 25.59 4.16
C ARG A 272 21.06 26.72 4.05
N SER A 273 22.20 26.51 3.39
CA SER A 273 23.21 27.58 3.22
C SER A 273 22.66 28.75 2.40
N ILE A 274 21.98 28.48 1.28
CA ILE A 274 21.36 29.53 0.45
C ILE A 274 20.30 30.33 1.23
N LYS A 275 19.53 29.67 2.11
CA LYS A 275 18.56 30.37 2.96
C LYS A 275 19.24 31.20 4.05
N ALA A 276 20.34 30.72 4.62
CA ALA A 276 21.09 31.45 5.62
C ALA A 276 21.80 32.68 5.04
N GLU A 277 22.28 32.62 3.80
CA GLU A 277 22.89 33.78 3.10
C GLU A 277 21.87 34.86 2.70
N LYS A 278 20.58 34.50 2.62
CA LYS A 278 19.48 35.41 2.25
C LYS A 278 18.72 35.98 3.46
N ALA A 279 19.07 35.55 4.67
CA ALA A 279 18.47 36.00 5.93
C ALA A 279 19.38 37.04 6.59
#